data_AF-A0A382ZGK8-F1
#
_entry.id   AF-A0A382ZGK8-F1
#
_cell.length_a   1.000
_cell.length_b   1.000
_cell.length_c   1.000
_cell.angle_alpha   90.00
_cell.angle_beta   90.00
_cell.angle_gamma   90.00
#
_symmetry.space_group_name_H-M   'P 1'
#
loop_
_entity.id
_entity.type
_entity.pdbx_description
1 polymer ?
#
loop_
_entity_poly.entity_id
_entity_poly.type
_entity_poly.pdbx_seq_one_letter_code
_entity_poly.pdbx_strand_id
1 'polypeptide(L)'
;MIALSAIVLLAAAPINAPVAQAAMRGDAEAVRALLMEGADVNAAQGDGMTALHWAAERGNNGIAEMLVYAGANLDATTRIGAYTPLHLASKAGSAEVVQLLLTYGSSPDITTVTTGSSALHLAATAGNPDVVKLLLSAGADPNARDTEWGQTPLIFASAQNRAQAIAVLLDGGADPSITSEVLDMQEFSKRDRVADTRQRDLVNAFSVGGRTCLERDKGGVEVETRCGARVTSAQMQIA
;
A
#
# COMPACT_ATOMS: atom_id res chain seq x y z
N MET A 1 -29.90 -41.55 -18.43
CA MET A 1 -29.92 -40.09 -18.17
C MET A 1 -29.61 -39.83 -16.69
N ILE A 2 -28.38 -40.09 -16.27
CA ILE A 2 -27.92 -39.86 -14.90
C ILE A 2 -26.55 -39.17 -15.01
N ALA A 3 -26.53 -37.91 -15.46
CA ALA A 3 -25.27 -37.16 -15.57
C ALA A 3 -25.44 -35.63 -15.65
N LEU A 4 -26.50 -35.05 -15.08
CA LEU A 4 -26.59 -33.58 -14.93
C LEU A 4 -27.01 -33.11 -13.53
N SER A 5 -27.52 -33.99 -12.67
CA SER A 5 -28.01 -33.59 -11.34
C SER A 5 -26.97 -33.70 -10.21
N ALA A 6 -25.81 -34.33 -10.43
CA ALA A 6 -24.82 -34.57 -9.38
C ALA A 6 -23.80 -33.43 -9.19
N ILE A 7 -23.68 -32.50 -10.15
CA ILE A 7 -22.74 -31.36 -10.06
C ILE A 7 -23.36 -30.18 -9.27
N VAL A 8 -24.69 -30.14 -9.14
CA VAL A 8 -25.39 -29.08 -8.38
C VAL A 8 -25.33 -29.33 -6.85
N LEU A 9 -24.87 -30.49 -6.39
CA LEU A 9 -24.81 -30.84 -4.96
C LEU A 9 -23.52 -30.34 -4.25
N LEU A 10 -23.00 -29.18 -4.65
CA LEU A 10 -21.91 -28.48 -3.94
C LEU A 10 -22.42 -27.22 -3.22
N ALA A 11 -23.65 -27.27 -2.68
CA ALA A 11 -24.26 -26.20 -1.91
C ALA A 11 -24.09 -26.45 -0.40
N ALA A 12 -22.86 -26.34 0.13
CA ALA A 12 -22.62 -26.33 1.58
C ALA A 12 -21.24 -25.73 2.02
N ALA A 13 -20.61 -24.86 1.24
CA ALA A 13 -19.37 -24.15 1.63
C ALA A 13 -19.38 -22.75 0.98
N PRO A 14 -18.89 -21.69 1.65
CA PRO A 14 -19.33 -20.29 1.45
C PRO A 14 -19.49 -19.93 -0.04
N ILE A 15 -20.73 -19.67 -0.42
CA ILE A 15 -21.39 -20.28 -1.58
C ILE A 15 -21.53 -19.23 -2.70
N ASN A 16 -20.58 -19.18 -3.65
CA ASN A 16 -20.84 -18.76 -5.05
C ASN A 16 -19.66 -18.89 -6.03
N ALA A 17 -18.47 -19.36 -5.60
CA ALA A 17 -17.27 -19.37 -6.45
C ALA A 17 -16.65 -20.77 -6.62
N PRO A 18 -17.31 -21.70 -7.34
CA PRO A 18 -16.80 -23.06 -7.53
C PRO A 18 -15.45 -23.08 -8.27
N VAL A 19 -15.23 -22.15 -9.20
CA VAL A 19 -13.96 -22.01 -9.95
C VAL A 19 -12.81 -21.66 -9.00
N ALA A 20 -13.04 -20.73 -8.06
CA ALA A 20 -12.02 -20.36 -7.07
C ALA A 20 -11.67 -21.53 -6.15
N GLN A 21 -12.66 -22.33 -5.75
CA GLN A 21 -12.45 -23.53 -4.94
C GLN A 21 -11.65 -24.61 -5.68
N ALA A 22 -11.87 -24.79 -6.98
CA ALA A 22 -11.11 -25.72 -7.82
C ALA A 22 -9.66 -25.25 -8.02
N ALA A 23 -9.47 -23.95 -8.32
CA ALA A 23 -8.14 -23.33 -8.42
C ALA A 23 -7.35 -23.42 -7.10
N MET A 24 -8.01 -23.20 -5.96
CA MET A 24 -7.42 -23.39 -4.64
C MET A 24 -6.95 -24.82 -4.39
N ARG A 25 -7.58 -25.83 -4.99
CA ARG A 25 -7.14 -27.23 -4.90
C ARG A 25 -6.06 -27.60 -5.92
N GLY A 26 -5.79 -26.72 -6.89
CA GLY A 26 -4.89 -27.02 -8.01
C GLY A 26 -5.49 -27.98 -9.04
N ASP A 27 -6.82 -28.15 -9.05
CA ASP A 27 -7.49 -29.09 -9.94
C ASP A 27 -7.80 -28.41 -11.30
N ALA A 28 -6.83 -28.52 -12.21
CA ALA A 28 -6.92 -27.91 -13.53
C ALA A 28 -8.09 -28.45 -14.38
N GLU A 29 -8.42 -29.74 -14.25
CA GLU A 29 -9.52 -30.36 -14.98
C GLU A 29 -10.87 -29.86 -14.47
N ALA A 30 -11.02 -29.74 -13.14
CA ALA A 30 -12.22 -29.15 -12.56
C ALA A 30 -12.38 -27.68 -12.94
N VAL A 31 -11.30 -26.89 -12.95
CA VAL A 31 -11.34 -25.49 -13.43
C VAL A 31 -11.80 -25.43 -14.89
N ARG A 32 -11.21 -26.25 -15.77
CA ARG A 32 -11.60 -26.31 -17.18
C ARG A 32 -13.07 -26.66 -17.36
N ALA A 33 -13.54 -27.71 -16.68
CA ALA A 33 -14.93 -28.14 -16.78
C ALA A 33 -15.90 -27.05 -16.31
N LEU A 34 -15.62 -26.40 -15.18
CA LEU A 34 -16.47 -25.34 -14.64
C LEU A 34 -16.53 -24.12 -15.57
N LEU A 35 -15.42 -23.74 -16.20
CA LEU A 35 -15.39 -22.64 -17.18
C LEU A 35 -16.21 -22.99 -18.44
N MET A 36 -16.16 -24.24 -18.91
CA MET A 36 -16.96 -24.71 -20.05
C MET A 36 -18.47 -24.70 -19.76
N GLU A 37 -18.86 -24.98 -18.51
CA GLU A 37 -20.25 -24.90 -18.04
C GLU A 37 -20.73 -23.46 -17.77
N GLY A 38 -19.90 -22.45 -18.05
CA GLY A 38 -20.26 -21.04 -17.92
C GLY A 38 -20.18 -20.50 -16.50
N ALA A 39 -19.37 -21.11 -15.63
CA ALA A 39 -19.11 -20.55 -14.30
C ALA A 39 -18.40 -19.19 -14.42
N ASP A 40 -18.78 -18.25 -13.57
CA ASP A 40 -18.16 -16.93 -13.52
C ASP A 40 -16.69 -17.03 -13.07
N VAL A 41 -15.77 -16.69 -14.00
CA VAL A 41 -14.32 -16.70 -13.80
C VAL A 41 -13.88 -15.73 -12.70
N ASN A 42 -14.65 -14.65 -12.48
CA ASN A 42 -14.37 -13.60 -11.51
C ASN A 42 -15.09 -13.81 -10.18
N ALA A 43 -15.79 -14.94 -10.01
CA ALA A 43 -16.44 -15.27 -8.76
C ALA A 43 -15.40 -15.32 -7.62
N ALA A 44 -15.62 -14.49 -6.61
CA ALA A 44 -14.76 -14.37 -5.46
C ALA A 44 -15.32 -15.15 -4.26
N GLN A 45 -14.43 -15.71 -3.44
CA GLN A 45 -14.75 -16.28 -2.15
C GLN A 45 -15.01 -15.19 -1.11
N GLY A 46 -15.37 -15.59 0.12
CA GLY A 46 -15.75 -14.66 1.18
C GLY A 46 -14.70 -13.57 1.45
N ASP A 47 -13.42 -13.86 1.35
CA ASP A 47 -12.30 -12.92 1.53
C ASP A 47 -11.96 -12.06 0.29
N GLY A 48 -12.72 -12.20 -0.79
CA GLY A 48 -12.44 -11.53 -2.06
C GLY A 48 -11.41 -12.26 -2.94
N MET A 49 -10.93 -13.45 -2.55
CA MET A 49 -10.04 -14.26 -3.40
C MET A 49 -10.80 -14.82 -4.60
N THR A 50 -10.33 -14.50 -5.80
CA THR A 50 -10.80 -15.11 -7.06
C THR A 50 -9.97 -16.35 -7.40
N ALA A 51 -10.38 -17.10 -8.43
CA ALA A 51 -9.59 -18.22 -8.93
C ALA A 51 -8.17 -17.82 -9.35
N LEU A 52 -8.00 -16.61 -9.91
CA LEU A 52 -6.71 -16.12 -10.38
C LEU A 52 -5.76 -15.79 -9.21
N HIS A 53 -6.28 -15.31 -8.09
CA HIS A 53 -5.50 -15.13 -6.86
C HIS A 53 -4.91 -16.46 -6.37
N TRP A 54 -5.73 -17.51 -6.31
CA TRP A 54 -5.26 -18.84 -5.89
C TRP A 54 -4.26 -19.45 -6.85
N ALA A 55 -4.46 -19.27 -8.17
CA ALA A 55 -3.52 -19.73 -9.18
C ALA A 55 -2.16 -19.02 -9.04
N ALA A 56 -2.18 -17.72 -8.79
CA ALA A 56 -1.00 -16.89 -8.57
C ALA A 56 -0.25 -17.24 -7.28
N GLU A 57 -0.96 -17.37 -6.15
CA GLU A 57 -0.35 -17.74 -4.86
C GLU A 57 0.33 -19.11 -4.90
N ARG A 58 -0.23 -20.05 -5.66
CA ARG A 58 0.30 -21.41 -5.81
C ARG A 58 1.33 -21.56 -6.92
N GLY A 59 1.50 -20.55 -7.78
CA GLY A 59 2.35 -20.65 -8.96
C GLY A 59 1.84 -21.64 -10.01
N ASN A 60 0.52 -21.86 -10.08
CA ASN A 60 -0.07 -22.82 -11.01
C ASN A 60 -0.27 -22.20 -12.40
N ASN A 61 0.78 -22.19 -13.22
CA ASN A 61 0.79 -21.56 -14.54
C ASN A 61 -0.36 -22.03 -15.44
N GLY A 62 -0.60 -23.35 -15.53
CA GLY A 62 -1.66 -23.88 -16.39
C GLY A 62 -3.07 -23.41 -15.98
N ILE A 63 -3.31 -23.25 -14.68
CA ILE A 63 -4.59 -22.70 -14.19
C ILE A 63 -4.64 -21.19 -14.46
N ALA A 64 -3.55 -20.47 -14.21
CA ALA A 64 -3.47 -19.04 -14.48
C ALA A 64 -3.75 -18.74 -15.97
N GLU A 65 -3.13 -19.49 -16.90
CA GLU A 65 -3.39 -19.37 -18.33
C GLU A 65 -4.87 -19.56 -18.67
N MET A 66 -5.48 -20.66 -18.22
CA MET A 66 -6.89 -20.92 -18.47
C MET A 66 -7.80 -19.79 -17.98
N LEU A 67 -7.51 -19.23 -16.81
CA LEU A 67 -8.30 -18.14 -16.23
C LEU A 67 -8.11 -16.82 -17.00
N VAL A 68 -6.87 -16.50 -17.39
CA VAL A 68 -6.57 -15.30 -18.20
C VAL A 68 -7.28 -15.38 -19.55
N TYR A 69 -7.23 -16.53 -20.24
CA TYR A 69 -7.95 -16.72 -21.49
C TYR A 69 -9.48 -16.69 -21.34
N ALA A 70 -9.99 -17.07 -20.17
CA ALA A 70 -11.41 -16.97 -19.84
C ALA A 70 -11.87 -15.56 -19.45
N GLY A 71 -10.98 -14.55 -19.47
CA GLY A 71 -11.32 -13.16 -19.16
C GLY A 71 -11.34 -12.85 -17.66
N ALA A 72 -10.50 -13.52 -16.87
CA ALA A 72 -10.28 -13.16 -15.49
C ALA A 72 -9.77 -11.70 -15.36
N ASN A 73 -10.29 -10.98 -14.36
CA ASN A 73 -9.81 -9.67 -14.00
C ASN A 73 -8.41 -9.78 -13.36
N LEU A 74 -7.39 -9.32 -14.09
CA LEU A 74 -5.98 -9.41 -13.70
C LEU A 74 -5.64 -8.52 -12.49
N ASP A 75 -6.37 -7.42 -12.32
CA ASP A 75 -6.15 -6.42 -11.29
C ASP A 75 -7.23 -6.48 -10.20
N ALA A 76 -7.95 -7.61 -10.11
CA ALA A 76 -8.87 -7.87 -9.01
C ALA A 76 -8.13 -7.77 -7.68
N THR A 77 -8.74 -7.14 -6.68
CA THR A 77 -8.14 -6.98 -5.35
C THR A 77 -8.88 -7.80 -4.30
N THR A 78 -8.15 -8.48 -3.43
CA THR A 78 -8.73 -9.15 -2.26
C THR A 78 -9.36 -8.13 -1.29
N ARG A 79 -10.35 -8.57 -0.51
CA ARG A 79 -11.01 -7.69 0.48
C ARG A 79 -10.09 -7.35 1.65
N ILE A 80 -9.18 -8.27 1.99
CA ILE A 80 -8.19 -8.10 3.04
C ILE A 80 -6.87 -7.75 2.38
N GLY A 81 -6.35 -6.55 2.64
CA GLY A 81 -5.03 -6.11 2.16
C GLY A 81 -4.97 -5.60 0.72
N ALA A 82 -6.04 -5.75 -0.07
CA ALA A 82 -6.09 -5.36 -1.48
C ALA A 82 -4.94 -5.96 -2.32
N TYR A 83 -4.67 -7.25 -2.09
CA TYR A 83 -3.68 -7.97 -2.90
C TYR A 83 -4.26 -8.24 -4.29
N THR A 84 -3.46 -8.02 -5.33
CA THR A 84 -3.78 -8.48 -6.69
C THR A 84 -3.16 -9.85 -6.96
N PRO A 85 -3.59 -10.59 -7.99
CA PRO A 85 -2.89 -11.77 -8.46
C PRO A 85 -1.39 -11.54 -8.67
N LEU A 86 -0.99 -10.38 -9.22
CA LEU A 86 0.41 -10.05 -9.44
C LEU A 86 1.20 -9.94 -8.12
N HIS A 87 0.60 -9.37 -7.07
CA HIS A 87 1.22 -9.34 -5.74
C HIS A 87 1.47 -10.76 -5.20
N LEU A 88 0.47 -11.63 -5.30
CA LEU A 88 0.56 -13.00 -4.79
C LEU A 88 1.58 -13.83 -5.59
N ALA A 89 1.58 -13.72 -6.92
CA ALA A 89 2.57 -14.38 -7.77
C ALA A 89 4.00 -13.89 -7.48
N SER A 90 4.16 -12.58 -7.25
CA SER A 90 5.45 -11.97 -6.92
C SER A 90 5.98 -12.44 -5.57
N LYS A 91 5.09 -12.54 -4.57
CA LYS A 91 5.40 -13.10 -3.25
C LYS A 91 5.74 -14.59 -3.31
N ALA A 92 5.01 -15.35 -4.13
CA ALA A 92 5.27 -16.78 -4.35
C ALA A 92 6.57 -17.03 -5.12
N GLY A 93 7.04 -16.04 -5.90
CA GLY A 93 8.25 -16.18 -6.72
C GLY A 93 8.02 -16.80 -8.09
N SER A 94 6.77 -16.93 -8.52
CA SER A 94 6.40 -17.63 -9.75
C SER A 94 6.60 -16.74 -10.97
N ALA A 95 7.83 -16.72 -11.50
CA ALA A 95 8.21 -15.90 -12.65
C ALA A 95 7.32 -16.11 -13.88
N GLU A 96 6.86 -17.33 -14.11
CA GLU A 96 6.00 -17.67 -15.25
C GLU A 96 4.60 -17.05 -15.11
N VAL A 97 3.97 -17.12 -13.93
CA VAL A 97 2.69 -16.44 -13.69
C VAL A 97 2.85 -14.92 -13.76
N VAL A 98 3.94 -14.38 -13.20
CA VAL A 98 4.22 -12.93 -13.28
C VAL A 98 4.37 -12.50 -14.73
N GLN A 99 5.16 -13.22 -15.53
CA GLN A 99 5.33 -12.95 -16.95
C GLN A 99 3.98 -13.00 -17.69
N LEU A 100 3.15 -14.01 -17.40
CA LEU A 100 1.82 -14.12 -17.99
C LEU A 100 0.98 -12.89 -17.66
N LEU A 101 0.84 -12.54 -16.38
CA LEU A 101 0.01 -11.41 -15.95
C LEU A 101 0.46 -10.07 -16.55
N LEU A 102 1.78 -9.82 -16.59
CA LEU A 102 2.34 -8.60 -17.19
C LEU A 102 2.14 -8.56 -18.71
N THR A 103 2.26 -9.69 -19.41
CA THR A 103 2.04 -9.77 -20.86
C THR A 103 0.60 -9.42 -21.25
N TYR A 104 -0.37 -9.80 -20.41
CA TYR A 104 -1.79 -9.51 -20.62
C TYR A 104 -2.24 -8.16 -20.03
N GLY A 105 -1.30 -7.34 -19.54
CA GLY A 105 -1.54 -5.94 -19.18
C GLY A 105 -1.92 -5.71 -17.71
N SER A 106 -1.59 -6.61 -16.79
CA SER A 106 -1.71 -6.33 -15.35
C SER A 106 -0.78 -5.18 -14.95
N SER A 107 -1.28 -4.27 -14.11
CA SER A 107 -0.51 -3.10 -13.67
C SER A 107 0.47 -3.46 -12.55
N PRO A 108 1.79 -3.18 -12.70
CA PRO A 108 2.79 -3.42 -11.66
C PRO A 108 2.74 -2.39 -10.51
N ASP A 109 2.07 -1.26 -10.73
CA ASP A 109 2.09 -0.11 -9.82
C ASP A 109 0.97 -0.14 -8.77
N ILE A 110 0.08 -1.12 -8.84
CA ILE A 110 -0.96 -1.29 -7.81
C ILE A 110 -0.26 -1.61 -6.48
N THR A 111 -0.68 -0.93 -5.42
CA THR A 111 -0.14 -1.11 -4.07
C THR A 111 -1.18 -1.71 -3.14
N THR A 112 -0.73 -2.52 -2.18
CA THR A 112 -1.59 -3.02 -1.10
C THR A 112 -2.08 -1.87 -0.22
N VAL A 113 -3.29 -2.02 0.36
CA VAL A 113 -3.84 -0.99 1.27
C VAL A 113 -3.21 -1.06 2.66
N THR A 114 -2.73 -2.23 3.08
CA THR A 114 -2.21 -2.43 4.44
C THR A 114 -0.83 -1.82 4.64
N THR A 115 0.05 -1.99 3.65
CA THR A 115 1.46 -1.61 3.77
C THR A 115 1.88 -0.62 2.68
N GLY A 116 1.06 -0.42 1.64
CA GLY A 116 1.45 0.37 0.47
C GLY A 116 2.51 -0.35 -0.38
N SER A 117 2.69 -1.65 -0.19
CA SER A 117 3.70 -2.42 -0.91
C SER A 117 3.20 -2.71 -2.33
N SER A 118 4.03 -2.40 -3.32
CA SER A 118 3.83 -2.86 -4.71
C SER A 118 4.26 -4.32 -4.90
N ALA A 119 3.95 -4.90 -6.06
CA ALA A 119 4.43 -6.23 -6.44
C ALA A 119 5.97 -6.35 -6.35
N LEU A 120 6.71 -5.28 -6.65
CA LEU A 120 8.17 -5.26 -6.59
C LEU A 120 8.71 -5.37 -5.16
N HIS A 121 8.05 -4.77 -4.17
CA HIS A 121 8.40 -4.94 -2.75
C HIS A 121 8.27 -6.41 -2.31
N LEU A 122 7.20 -7.07 -2.75
CA LEU A 122 6.96 -8.48 -2.42
C LEU A 122 7.96 -9.40 -3.13
N ALA A 123 8.27 -9.14 -4.41
CA ALA A 123 9.30 -9.86 -5.16
C ALA A 123 10.69 -9.72 -4.52
N ALA A 124 11.04 -8.50 -4.08
CA ALA A 124 12.28 -8.20 -3.39
C ALA A 124 12.40 -8.97 -2.05
N THR A 125 11.29 -9.06 -1.31
CA THR A 125 11.19 -9.85 -0.07
C THR A 125 11.36 -11.35 -0.33
N ALA A 126 10.70 -11.87 -1.36
CA ALA A 126 10.79 -13.26 -1.79
C ALA A 126 12.21 -13.60 -2.24
N GLY A 127 12.90 -12.65 -2.87
CA GLY A 127 14.29 -12.77 -3.29
C GLY A 127 14.49 -13.46 -4.64
N ASN A 128 13.44 -13.52 -5.47
CA ASN A 128 13.50 -14.16 -6.79
C ASN A 128 13.97 -13.15 -7.85
N PRO A 129 15.22 -13.23 -8.35
CA PRO A 129 15.79 -12.22 -9.23
C PRO A 129 15.06 -12.13 -10.56
N ASP A 130 14.51 -13.23 -11.07
CA ASP A 130 13.81 -13.25 -12.35
C ASP A 130 12.49 -12.48 -12.26
N VAL A 131 11.72 -12.66 -11.18
CA VAL A 131 10.50 -11.87 -10.92
C VAL A 131 10.82 -10.38 -10.82
N VAL A 132 11.90 -10.03 -10.11
CA VAL A 132 12.35 -8.64 -9.98
C VAL A 132 12.68 -8.05 -11.36
N LYS A 133 13.43 -8.78 -12.20
CA LYS A 133 13.74 -8.34 -13.58
C LYS A 133 12.48 -8.12 -14.40
N LEU A 134 11.51 -9.03 -14.31
CA LEU A 134 10.25 -8.94 -15.05
C LEU A 134 9.41 -7.73 -14.65
N LEU A 135 9.34 -7.43 -13.36
CA LEU A 135 8.60 -6.27 -12.88
C LEU A 135 9.27 -4.95 -13.31
N LEU A 136 10.60 -4.87 -13.21
CA LEU A 136 11.37 -3.71 -13.67
C LEU A 136 11.25 -3.49 -15.19
N SER A 137 11.30 -4.56 -15.99
CA SER A 137 11.13 -4.46 -17.44
C SER A 137 9.70 -4.06 -17.85
N ALA A 138 8.72 -4.35 -17.01
CA ALA A 138 7.34 -3.89 -17.15
C ALA A 138 7.11 -2.45 -16.65
N GLY A 139 8.15 -1.75 -16.19
CA GLY A 139 8.08 -0.34 -15.80
C GLY A 139 7.77 -0.09 -14.33
N ALA A 140 7.84 -1.10 -13.45
CA ALA A 140 7.71 -0.90 -12.01
C ALA A 140 8.79 0.07 -11.50
N ASP A 141 8.40 1.03 -10.66
CA ASP A 141 9.35 1.98 -10.07
C ASP A 141 10.30 1.27 -9.06
N PRO A 142 11.62 1.19 -9.34
CA PRO A 142 12.60 0.57 -8.45
C PRO A 142 12.74 1.30 -7.09
N ASN A 143 12.31 2.56 -7.03
CA ASN A 143 12.40 3.42 -5.87
C ASN A 143 11.03 3.71 -5.22
N ALA A 144 9.99 2.95 -5.62
CA ALA A 144 8.68 3.03 -5.01
C ALA A 144 8.81 2.92 -3.48
N ARG A 145 8.10 3.78 -2.76
CA ARG A 145 8.09 3.79 -1.29
C ARG A 145 6.79 3.19 -0.80
N ASP A 146 6.89 2.23 0.12
CA ASP A 146 5.73 1.74 0.84
C ASP A 146 5.12 2.86 1.73
N THR A 147 3.86 2.69 2.12
CA THR A 147 3.17 3.71 2.92
C THR A 147 3.37 3.51 4.42
N GLU A 148 3.85 2.33 4.84
CA GLU A 148 4.00 1.99 6.25
C GLU A 148 5.28 2.60 6.86
N TRP A 149 6.41 2.49 6.16
CA TRP A 149 7.71 2.95 6.67
C TRP A 149 8.54 3.74 5.65
N GLY A 150 7.97 4.05 4.48
CA GLY A 150 8.71 4.67 3.38
C GLY A 150 9.88 3.80 2.91
N GLN A 151 9.77 2.48 3.04
CA GLN A 151 10.78 1.53 2.62
C GLN A 151 10.69 1.27 1.12
N THR A 152 11.85 1.14 0.48
CA THR A 152 11.97 0.79 -0.95
C THR A 152 12.12 -0.72 -1.13
N PRO A 153 11.88 -1.28 -2.33
CA PRO A 153 12.13 -2.69 -2.60
C PRO A 153 13.56 -3.13 -2.25
N LEU A 154 14.55 -2.24 -2.44
CA LEU A 154 15.94 -2.50 -2.09
C LEU A 154 16.14 -2.69 -0.57
N ILE A 155 15.43 -1.92 0.27
CA ILE A 155 15.47 -2.08 1.73
C ILE A 155 14.85 -3.43 2.13
N PHE A 156 13.71 -3.81 1.53
CA PHE A 156 13.10 -5.12 1.77
C PHE A 156 14.02 -6.28 1.39
N ALA A 157 14.66 -6.23 0.22
CA ALA A 157 15.63 -7.25 -0.21
C ALA A 157 16.85 -7.31 0.74
N SER A 158 17.31 -6.16 1.21
CA SER A 158 18.44 -6.05 2.15
C SER A 158 18.11 -6.61 3.52
N ALA A 159 16.94 -6.29 4.07
CA ALA A 159 16.47 -6.81 5.37
C ALA A 159 16.37 -8.35 5.36
N GLN A 160 16.03 -8.93 4.21
CA GLN A 160 15.89 -10.37 4.02
C GLN A 160 17.16 -11.05 3.47
N ASN A 161 18.27 -10.31 3.36
CA ASN A 161 19.57 -10.79 2.84
C ASN A 161 19.48 -11.46 1.45
N ARG A 162 18.69 -10.88 0.54
CA ARG A 162 18.45 -11.41 -0.81
C ARG A 162 19.48 -10.90 -1.83
N ALA A 163 20.73 -11.33 -1.70
CA ALA A 163 21.86 -10.82 -2.49
C ALA A 163 21.61 -10.74 -4.01
N GLN A 164 20.99 -11.76 -4.60
CA GLN A 164 20.68 -11.76 -6.05
C GLN A 164 19.60 -10.74 -6.41
N ALA A 165 18.55 -10.58 -5.60
CA ALA A 165 17.53 -9.56 -5.82
C ALA A 165 18.09 -8.15 -5.62
N ILE A 166 18.98 -7.95 -4.64
CA ILE A 166 19.70 -6.68 -4.42
C ILE A 166 20.50 -6.30 -5.67
N ALA A 167 21.28 -7.24 -6.23
CA ALA A 167 22.07 -6.98 -7.43
C ALA A 167 21.17 -6.56 -8.61
N VAL A 168 20.08 -7.28 -8.84
CA VAL A 168 19.12 -6.95 -9.91
C VAL A 168 18.45 -5.60 -9.69
N LEU A 169 18.06 -5.27 -8.46
CA LEU A 169 17.44 -3.97 -8.14
C LEU A 169 18.40 -2.82 -8.41
N LEU A 170 19.67 -2.96 -8.01
CA LEU A 170 20.71 -1.94 -8.27
C LEU A 170 20.96 -1.79 -9.76
N ASP A 171 21.07 -2.89 -10.50
CA ASP A 171 21.19 -2.88 -11.96
C ASP A 171 19.95 -2.25 -12.63
N GLY A 172 18.80 -2.39 -11.99
CA GLY A 172 17.51 -1.82 -12.38
C GLY A 172 17.29 -0.36 -12.02
N GLY A 173 18.28 0.32 -11.43
CA GLY A 173 18.20 1.74 -11.08
C GLY A 173 17.64 2.03 -9.68
N ALA A 174 17.61 1.05 -8.78
CA ALA A 174 17.30 1.30 -7.37
C ALA A 174 18.42 2.13 -6.72
N ASP A 175 18.04 3.20 -6.03
CA ASP A 175 18.96 4.10 -5.35
C ASP A 175 19.23 3.62 -3.91
N PRO A 176 20.46 3.17 -3.59
CA PRO A 176 20.82 2.72 -2.25
C PRO A 176 20.90 3.84 -1.21
N SER A 177 20.87 5.11 -1.63
CA SER A 177 20.85 6.24 -0.71
C SER A 177 19.47 6.51 -0.10
N ILE A 178 18.41 5.98 -0.72
CA ILE A 178 17.05 6.12 -0.21
C ILE A 178 16.92 5.23 1.03
N THR A 179 16.85 5.88 2.19
CA THR A 179 16.56 5.23 3.47
C THR A 179 15.06 5.22 3.73
N SER A 180 14.62 4.30 4.59
CA SER A 180 13.28 4.36 5.17
C SER A 180 13.15 5.72 5.87
N GLU A 181 12.04 6.42 5.64
CA GLU A 181 11.67 7.48 6.55
C GLU A 181 11.25 6.78 7.85
N VAL A 182 12.21 6.64 8.76
CA VAL A 182 11.83 6.80 10.16
C VAL A 182 11.08 8.12 10.15
N LEU A 183 9.80 8.12 10.54
CA LEU A 183 9.17 9.35 11.01
C LEU A 183 10.18 9.93 11.99
N ASP A 184 10.91 10.93 11.54
CA ASP A 184 12.07 11.44 12.24
C ASP A 184 11.53 12.00 13.56
N MET A 185 11.61 11.19 14.62
CA MET A 185 11.63 11.73 15.99
C MET A 185 12.81 12.70 16.16
N GLN A 186 13.73 12.76 15.19
CA GLN A 186 14.78 13.77 15.08
C GLN A 186 14.35 15.11 14.46
N GLU A 187 13.29 15.17 13.65
CA GLU A 187 12.77 16.44 13.07
C GLU A 187 11.85 17.18 14.05
N PHE A 188 11.22 16.46 15.00
CA PHE A 188 10.59 17.11 16.16
C PHE A 188 11.64 17.89 16.99
N SER A 189 12.84 17.30 17.18
CA SER A 189 13.93 17.96 17.91
C SER A 189 14.50 19.19 17.18
N LYS A 190 14.47 19.22 15.83
CA LYS A 190 14.94 20.40 15.08
C LYS A 190 13.91 21.52 15.03
N ARG A 191 12.60 21.23 15.01
CA ARG A 191 11.55 22.27 15.12
C ARG A 191 11.54 22.95 16.49
N ASP A 192 11.84 22.24 17.58
CA ASP A 192 11.83 22.82 18.92
C ASP A 192 13.09 23.64 19.27
N ARG A 193 14.26 23.36 18.65
CA ARG A 193 15.47 24.17 18.88
C ARG A 193 15.40 25.58 18.30
N VAL A 194 14.65 25.77 17.21
CA VAL A 194 14.45 27.11 16.61
C VAL A 194 13.45 27.94 17.42
N ALA A 195 12.55 27.30 18.17
CA ALA A 195 11.66 27.98 19.11
C ALA A 195 12.37 28.38 20.42
N ASP A 196 13.29 27.57 20.94
CA ASP A 196 14.00 27.85 22.20
C ASP A 196 15.07 28.97 22.07
N THR A 197 15.65 29.17 20.88
CA THR A 197 16.62 30.28 20.67
C THR A 197 15.94 31.65 20.66
N ARG A 198 14.69 31.76 20.14
CA ARG A 198 13.92 33.01 20.23
C ARG A 198 13.41 33.31 21.63
N GLN A 199 13.15 32.28 22.44
CA GLN A 199 12.71 32.46 23.82
C GLN A 199 13.85 32.98 24.70
N ARG A 200 15.09 32.48 24.52
CA ARG A 200 16.28 32.92 25.28
C ARG A 200 16.69 34.37 24.99
N ASP A 201 16.52 34.84 23.76
CA ASP A 201 16.78 36.24 23.41
C ASP A 201 15.72 37.20 23.99
N LEU A 202 14.50 36.72 24.27
CA LEU A 202 13.45 37.52 24.90
C LEU A 202 13.57 37.60 26.44
N VAL A 203 14.13 36.59 27.11
CA VAL A 203 14.28 36.64 28.59
C VAL A 203 15.37 37.61 29.03
N ASN A 204 16.31 37.98 28.16
CA ASN A 204 17.35 38.96 28.45
C ASN A 204 16.96 40.43 28.15
N ALA A 205 15.77 40.68 27.59
CA ALA A 205 15.28 42.04 27.34
C ALA A 205 14.37 42.59 28.45
N PHE A 206 13.88 41.74 29.37
CA PHE A 206 12.93 42.15 30.42
C PHE A 206 13.57 42.25 31.81
N SER A 207 14.59 43.10 31.92
CA SER A 207 15.03 43.63 33.21
C SER A 207 15.18 45.15 33.16
N VAL A 208 14.14 45.86 32.70
CA VAL A 208 13.84 47.24 33.15
C VAL A 208 12.32 47.44 33.05
N GLY A 209 11.69 47.87 34.14
CA GLY A 209 10.25 47.69 34.39
C GLY A 209 9.25 48.54 33.59
N GLY A 210 8.00 48.08 33.60
CA GLY A 210 6.82 48.81 33.13
C GLY A 210 5.75 47.86 32.59
N ARG A 211 4.53 47.90 33.14
CA ARG A 211 3.40 47.01 32.79
C ARG A 211 2.82 47.34 31.40
N THR A 212 2.62 46.34 30.54
CA THR A 212 1.77 46.44 29.34
C THR A 212 0.92 45.18 29.18
N CYS A 213 -0.40 45.35 29.02
CA CYS A 213 -1.34 44.27 28.67
C CYS A 213 -1.46 44.21 27.14
N LEU A 214 -1.38 43.01 26.55
CA LEU A 214 -1.57 42.79 25.11
C LEU A 214 -2.92 42.09 24.89
N GLU A 215 -3.88 42.77 24.24
CA GLU A 215 -5.04 42.12 23.62
C GLU A 215 -4.80 41.99 22.10
N ARG A 216 -5.17 40.84 21.53
CA ARG A 216 -5.04 40.55 20.10
C ARG A 216 -6.30 40.97 19.37
N ASP A 217 -6.15 41.80 18.34
CA ASP A 217 -7.22 42.03 17.37
C ASP A 217 -6.89 41.47 15.98
N LYS A 218 -7.93 41.04 15.25
CA LYS A 218 -7.88 40.13 14.08
C LYS A 218 -7.36 40.75 12.77
N GLY A 219 -6.27 41.51 12.81
CA GLY A 219 -5.76 42.23 11.65
C GLY A 219 -4.23 42.33 11.50
N GLY A 220 -3.43 41.78 12.42
CA GLY A 220 -1.99 41.59 12.21
C GLY A 220 -1.13 42.86 12.06
N VAL A 221 -1.52 43.97 12.68
CA VAL A 221 -0.64 45.14 12.84
C VAL A 221 -0.63 45.55 14.31
N GLU A 222 0.53 45.45 14.96
CA GLU A 222 0.74 45.90 16.34
C GLU A 222 0.75 47.43 16.38
N VAL A 223 -0.17 48.03 17.14
CA VAL A 223 -0.15 49.46 17.46
C VAL A 223 0.01 49.62 18.98
N GLU A 224 1.15 50.15 19.41
CA GLU A 224 1.40 50.50 20.81
C GLU A 224 0.45 51.61 21.24
N THR A 225 -0.53 51.30 22.10
CA THR A 225 -1.33 52.32 22.79
C THR A 225 -0.97 52.34 24.27
N ARG A 226 -0.55 53.52 24.75
CA ARG A 226 -0.13 53.74 26.14
C ARG A 226 -1.36 53.64 27.06
N CYS A 227 -1.37 52.67 27.98
CA CYS A 227 -2.44 52.53 28.97
C CYS A 227 -2.36 53.69 29.97
N GLY A 228 -3.31 54.62 29.88
CA GLY A 228 -3.37 55.80 30.74
C GLY A 228 -4.70 56.55 30.65
N ALA A 229 -5.63 56.16 31.53
CA ALA A 229 -6.78 56.93 32.04
C ALA A 229 -7.86 57.44 31.04
N ARG A 230 -9.08 56.89 31.14
CA ARG A 230 -10.28 57.52 31.76
C ARG A 230 -11.51 56.60 31.60
N VAL A 231 -12.23 56.27 32.69
CA VAL A 231 -13.59 56.76 33.04
C VAL A 231 -14.57 56.62 31.86
N THR A 232 -15.62 55.81 31.87
CA THR A 232 -16.81 55.88 32.75
C THR A 232 -17.55 54.55 32.83
N SER A 233 -18.00 54.23 34.04
CA SER A 233 -19.01 53.23 34.38
C SER A 233 -20.26 53.34 33.51
N ALA A 234 -20.66 52.24 32.88
CA ALA A 234 -22.01 52.07 32.35
C ALA A 234 -22.55 50.70 32.80
N GLN A 235 -22.98 50.62 34.05
CA GLN A 235 -24.00 49.68 34.49
C GLN A 235 -24.90 50.38 35.50
N MET A 236 -26.12 50.68 35.08
CA MET A 236 -27.27 50.81 35.96
C MET A 236 -28.43 50.11 35.26
N GLN A 237 -28.74 48.89 35.72
CA GLN A 237 -30.07 48.30 35.54
C GLN A 237 -30.93 48.69 36.75
N ILE A 238 -32.25 48.56 36.54
CA ILE A 238 -33.35 48.36 37.50
C ILE A 238 -34.20 49.63 37.79
N ALA A 239 -35.50 49.45 37.47
CA ALA A 239 -36.71 50.26 37.71
C ALA A 239 -36.94 51.48 36.80
#